data_AF-A0A8C6V5Q3-F1
#
_entry.id   AF-A0A8C6V5Q3-F1
#
_cell.length_a   1.000
_cell.length_b   1.000
_cell.length_c   1.000
_cell.angle_alpha   90.00
_cell.angle_beta   90.00
_cell.angle_gamma   90.00
#
_symmetry.space_group_name_H-M   'P 1'
#
loop_
_entity.id
_entity.type
_entity.pdbx_description
1 polymer ?
#
loop_
_entity_poly.entity_id
_entity_poly.type
_entity_poly.pdbx_seq_one_letter_code
_entity_poly.pdbx_strand_id
1 'polypeptide(L)'
;SMLSYSGYSKSIYFSNDEDDVMEGIFLPVGVDLHQITILPKAEWERIQDSLTARARETARILAEKKARKDLHLKSQALVKNWTHTIVGMSQQKLKDKKIRQQREEEEKRKVDLEEAKYQAQKRKEKIEEAKLQQYYENDRVKSFHRALLYSEVLKERDAQIEFKKQHKNLYKFCLIVLKAYVADQVTLKAIEKQKQEEEDERIRIHFKAKQAMDKLKKTKEEELHRLMEEQRERITNRLLARMKKKVGDEDERIAREIAEKEEEQAKEEQAKEEKLQADLKSIAEHRVNVIKMKEEEEKKERLEGQKLLIGLMEADRIYQELEKDKIHRNYCANLKLQEAHVAQIAEKIARGENEKQEDAEYVRQKEVIALCREQEFQKYAKKIIDEQSKTTQNLYPLLKRLHEGIPTCSGPANSEDQHCEKQPIQPPYVGETAQEMKLLNEQKYDHTKARLGFTW
;
A
#
# COMPACT_ATOMS: atom_id res chain seq x y z
N SER A 1 -68.93 10.75 -44.87
CA SER A 1 -69.06 9.68 -45.85
C SER A 1 -68.96 8.34 -45.17
N MET A 2 -70.07 7.59 -45.27
CA MET A 2 -70.21 6.12 -45.32
C MET A 2 -69.55 5.25 -44.24
N LEU A 3 -70.17 4.19 -43.74
CA LEU A 3 -71.56 3.73 -43.62
C LEU A 3 -71.43 2.47 -42.75
N SER A 4 -72.24 2.40 -41.72
CA SER A 4 -72.47 1.23 -40.88
C SER A 4 -72.97 0.03 -41.68
N TYR A 5 -72.51 -1.19 -41.37
CA TYR A 5 -73.23 -2.42 -41.73
C TYR A 5 -73.43 -3.30 -40.49
N SER A 6 -74.68 -3.31 -40.02
CA SER A 6 -75.26 -4.23 -39.06
C SER A 6 -75.65 -5.52 -39.80
N GLY A 7 -75.15 -6.66 -39.33
CA GLY A 7 -75.45 -7.98 -39.88
C GLY A 7 -76.22 -8.83 -38.87
N TYR A 8 -77.51 -8.96 -39.10
CA TYR A 8 -78.43 -9.88 -38.43
C TYR A 8 -77.99 -11.34 -38.56
N SER A 9 -78.08 -12.13 -37.49
CA SER A 9 -78.25 -13.59 -37.62
C SER A 9 -79.34 -14.09 -36.67
N LYS A 10 -80.40 -14.62 -37.29
CA LYS A 10 -81.57 -15.25 -36.68
C LYS A 10 -81.16 -16.56 -36.01
N SER A 11 -81.39 -16.68 -34.71
CA SER A 11 -81.45 -17.97 -34.00
C SER A 11 -82.86 -18.53 -34.17
N ILE A 12 -83.03 -19.53 -35.04
CA ILE A 12 -84.25 -20.34 -35.10
C ILE A 12 -84.05 -21.51 -34.13
N TYR A 13 -84.76 -21.45 -33.01
CA TYR A 13 -85.07 -22.61 -32.18
C TYR A 13 -86.11 -23.43 -32.94
N PHE A 14 -85.83 -24.70 -33.21
CA PHE A 14 -86.87 -25.68 -33.53
C PHE A 14 -87.07 -26.53 -32.29
N SER A 15 -88.20 -26.28 -31.61
CA SER A 15 -88.83 -27.18 -30.64
C SER A 15 -89.28 -28.44 -31.38
N ASN A 16 -88.93 -29.62 -30.86
CA ASN A 16 -89.65 -30.85 -31.20
C ASN A 16 -90.70 -31.05 -30.11
N ASP A 17 -91.85 -30.42 -30.32
CA ASP A 17 -93.10 -30.87 -29.72
C ASP A 17 -93.54 -32.09 -30.54
N GLU A 18 -93.44 -33.29 -29.97
CA GLU A 18 -94.17 -34.45 -30.50
C GLU A 18 -95.63 -34.33 -30.02
N ASP A 19 -96.41 -33.57 -30.77
CA ASP A 19 -97.87 -33.67 -30.75
C ASP A 19 -98.28 -34.99 -31.41
N ASP A 20 -98.99 -35.80 -30.62
CA ASP A 20 -99.65 -37.05 -31.00
C ASP A 20 -100.80 -36.76 -31.98
N VAL A 21 -100.45 -36.50 -33.25
CA VAL A 21 -101.42 -36.31 -34.33
C VAL A 21 -101.85 -37.69 -34.84
N MET A 22 -102.99 -38.15 -34.35
CA MET A 22 -103.77 -39.23 -34.95
C MET A 22 -104.19 -38.83 -36.37
N GLU A 23 -103.32 -39.10 -37.34
CA GLU A 23 -103.60 -38.93 -38.77
C GLU A 23 -104.65 -39.96 -39.20
N GLY A 24 -105.92 -39.54 -39.18
CA GLY A 24 -107.02 -40.30 -39.74
C GLY A 24 -106.78 -40.56 -41.23
N ILE A 25 -106.76 -41.84 -41.61
CA ILE A 25 -106.56 -42.28 -43.00
C ILE A 25 -107.72 -41.75 -43.86
N PHE A 26 -107.47 -40.66 -44.58
CA PHE A 26 -108.38 -40.14 -45.59
C PHE A 26 -108.18 -40.95 -46.88
N LEU A 27 -109.13 -41.84 -47.20
CA LEU A 27 -109.20 -42.46 -48.52
C LEU A 27 -109.82 -41.44 -49.50
N PRO A 28 -109.13 -41.08 -50.61
CA PRO A 28 -109.70 -40.18 -51.61
C PRO A 28 -110.93 -40.82 -52.26
N VAL A 29 -111.99 -40.04 -52.45
CA VAL A 29 -113.28 -40.50 -52.99
C VAL A 29 -113.09 -40.97 -54.43
N GLY A 30 -113.31 -42.27 -54.68
CA GLY A 30 -113.29 -42.88 -56.02
C GLY A 30 -112.44 -44.14 -56.19
N VAL A 31 -111.93 -44.76 -55.12
CA VAL A 31 -111.10 -45.97 -55.22
C VAL A 31 -111.88 -47.22 -54.80
N ASP A 32 -111.93 -48.21 -55.69
CA ASP A 32 -112.61 -49.51 -55.50
C ASP A 32 -111.82 -50.38 -54.50
N LEU A 33 -112.47 -50.76 -53.38
CA LEU A 33 -111.89 -51.46 -52.24
C LEU A 33 -111.35 -52.86 -52.59
N HIS A 34 -111.76 -53.43 -53.73
CA HIS A 34 -111.32 -54.76 -54.21
C HIS A 34 -109.90 -54.76 -54.79
N GLN A 35 -109.27 -53.60 -54.98
CA GLN A 35 -107.91 -53.46 -55.52
C GLN A 35 -106.85 -53.16 -54.44
N ILE A 36 -107.22 -53.18 -53.16
CA ILE A 36 -106.33 -52.83 -52.06
C ILE A 36 -105.63 -54.09 -51.54
N THR A 37 -104.32 -54.20 -51.81
CA THR A 37 -103.47 -55.25 -51.21
C THR A 37 -103.02 -54.78 -49.83
N ILE A 38 -103.57 -55.37 -48.76
CA ILE A 38 -103.18 -55.04 -47.38
C ILE A 38 -101.84 -55.71 -47.07
N LEU A 39 -100.76 -54.93 -47.08
CA LEU A 39 -99.43 -55.43 -46.72
C LEU A 39 -99.30 -55.57 -45.18
N PRO A 40 -98.87 -56.73 -44.65
CA PRO A 40 -98.53 -56.86 -43.23
C PRO A 40 -97.38 -55.91 -42.85
N LYS A 41 -97.43 -55.33 -41.65
CA LYS A 41 -96.41 -54.36 -41.16
C LYS A 41 -94.97 -54.88 -41.30
N ALA A 42 -94.76 -56.17 -41.04
CA ALA A 42 -93.44 -56.82 -41.18
C ALA A 42 -92.94 -56.87 -42.64
N GLU A 43 -93.84 -57.03 -43.61
CA GLU A 43 -93.51 -57.03 -45.04
C GLU A 43 -93.21 -55.61 -45.54
N TRP A 44 -93.94 -54.63 -45.03
CA TRP A 44 -93.71 -53.20 -45.28
C TRP A 44 -92.34 -52.75 -44.73
N GLU A 45 -92.03 -53.10 -43.48
CA GLU A 45 -90.74 -52.83 -42.85
C GLU A 45 -89.58 -53.51 -43.60
N ARG A 46 -89.76 -54.75 -44.08
CA ARG A 46 -88.74 -55.44 -44.90
C ARG A 46 -88.48 -54.74 -46.24
N ILE A 47 -89.54 -54.28 -46.92
CA ILE A 47 -89.41 -53.54 -48.20
C ILE A 47 -88.75 -52.18 -47.95
N GLN A 48 -89.16 -51.48 -46.89
CA GLN A 48 -88.58 -50.21 -46.49
C GLN A 48 -87.10 -50.37 -46.08
N ASP A 49 -86.76 -51.43 -45.36
CA ASP A 49 -85.40 -51.81 -45.00
C ASP A 49 -84.56 -52.17 -46.22
N SER A 50 -85.10 -52.92 -47.19
CA SER A 50 -84.41 -53.25 -48.44
C SER A 50 -84.14 -52.01 -49.31
N LEU A 51 -85.11 -51.10 -49.42
CA LEU A 51 -84.97 -49.85 -50.17
C LEU A 51 -83.98 -48.89 -49.50
N THR A 52 -83.98 -48.84 -48.17
CA THR A 52 -83.08 -47.97 -47.40
C THR A 52 -81.74 -48.61 -47.05
N ALA A 53 -81.55 -49.92 -47.24
CA ALA A 53 -80.31 -50.63 -46.92
C ALA A 53 -79.08 -50.01 -47.60
N ARG A 54 -79.21 -49.66 -48.90
CA ARG A 54 -78.13 -49.01 -49.66
C ARG A 54 -77.83 -47.60 -49.15
N ALA A 55 -78.87 -46.86 -48.75
CA ALA A 55 -78.74 -45.51 -48.19
C ALA A 55 -78.17 -45.53 -46.76
N ARG A 56 -78.48 -46.54 -45.96
CA ARG A 56 -77.90 -46.76 -44.63
C ARG A 56 -76.42 -47.13 -44.74
N GLU A 57 -76.07 -47.99 -45.69
CA GLU A 57 -74.67 -48.38 -45.90
C GLU A 57 -73.83 -47.20 -46.40
N THR A 58 -74.34 -46.37 -47.32
CA THR A 58 -73.64 -45.14 -47.74
C THR A 58 -73.55 -44.11 -46.62
N ALA A 59 -74.61 -43.94 -45.82
CA ALA A 59 -74.59 -43.08 -44.63
C ALA A 59 -73.59 -43.58 -43.58
N ARG A 60 -73.48 -44.90 -43.37
CA ARG A 60 -72.50 -45.52 -42.47
C ARG A 60 -71.07 -45.28 -42.96
N ILE A 61 -70.78 -45.49 -44.25
CA ILE A 61 -69.47 -45.21 -44.83
C ILE A 61 -69.11 -43.72 -44.74
N LEU A 62 -70.08 -42.82 -44.94
CA LEU A 62 -69.88 -41.38 -44.78
C LEU A 62 -69.62 -40.99 -43.32
N ALA A 63 -70.38 -41.56 -42.38
CA ALA A 63 -70.19 -41.37 -40.95
C ALA A 63 -68.82 -41.88 -40.49
N GLU A 64 -68.38 -43.04 -40.99
CA GLU A 64 -67.06 -43.59 -40.70
C GLU A 64 -65.93 -42.74 -41.30
N LYS A 65 -66.08 -42.25 -42.54
CA LYS A 65 -65.16 -41.29 -43.15
C LYS A 65 -65.09 -39.99 -42.35
N LYS A 66 -66.22 -39.49 -41.85
CA LYS A 66 -66.30 -38.29 -41.02
C LYS A 66 -65.59 -38.53 -39.68
N ALA A 67 -65.89 -39.63 -38.99
CA ALA A 67 -65.24 -40.00 -37.73
C ALA A 67 -63.72 -40.18 -37.91
N ARG A 68 -63.26 -40.76 -39.03
CA ARG A 68 -61.83 -40.91 -39.33
C ARG A 68 -61.15 -39.56 -39.59
N LYS A 69 -61.81 -38.63 -40.28
CA LYS A 69 -61.32 -37.24 -40.45
C LYS A 69 -61.25 -36.51 -39.11
N ASP A 70 -62.28 -36.65 -38.28
CA ASP A 70 -62.32 -36.04 -36.95
C ASP A 70 -61.22 -36.58 -36.04
N LEU A 71 -60.94 -37.90 -36.10
CA LEU A 71 -59.86 -38.52 -35.35
C LEU A 71 -58.47 -38.11 -35.86
N HIS A 72 -58.31 -37.93 -37.18
CA HIS A 72 -57.09 -37.39 -37.76
C HIS A 72 -56.84 -35.93 -37.36
N LEU A 73 -57.88 -35.08 -37.35
CA LEU A 73 -57.80 -33.70 -36.87
C LEU A 73 -57.43 -33.65 -35.39
N LYS A 74 -58.03 -34.52 -34.57
CA LYS A 74 -57.64 -34.69 -33.16
C LYS A 74 -56.17 -35.07 -33.04
N SER A 75 -55.71 -36.06 -33.80
CA SER A 75 -54.28 -36.47 -33.79
C SER A 75 -53.33 -35.35 -34.21
N GLN A 76 -53.66 -34.57 -35.24
CA GLN A 76 -52.86 -33.41 -35.63
C GLN A 76 -52.81 -32.35 -34.52
N ALA A 77 -53.92 -32.11 -33.82
CA ALA A 77 -53.95 -31.18 -32.69
C ALA A 77 -53.06 -31.63 -31.52
N LEU A 78 -52.92 -32.95 -31.32
CA LEU A 78 -52.01 -33.50 -30.30
C LEU A 78 -50.54 -33.30 -30.67
N VAL A 79 -50.17 -33.64 -31.91
CA VAL A 79 -48.78 -33.56 -32.39
C VAL A 79 -48.27 -32.11 -32.41
N LYS A 80 -49.13 -31.12 -32.61
CA LYS A 80 -48.76 -29.69 -32.55
C LYS A 80 -48.12 -29.29 -31.22
N ASN A 81 -48.49 -29.94 -30.13
CA ASN A 81 -47.98 -29.62 -28.79
C ASN A 81 -46.79 -30.49 -28.39
N TRP A 82 -46.34 -31.40 -29.26
CA TRP A 82 -45.19 -32.27 -28.99
C TRP A 82 -43.88 -31.56 -29.29
N THR A 83 -43.15 -31.25 -28.23
CA THR A 83 -41.86 -30.53 -28.23
C THR A 83 -40.75 -31.27 -28.98
N HIS A 84 -40.81 -32.59 -29.05
CA HIS A 84 -39.78 -33.47 -29.63
C HIS A 84 -40.00 -33.85 -31.09
N THR A 85 -41.01 -33.26 -31.74
CA THR A 85 -41.17 -33.40 -33.18
C THR A 85 -40.03 -32.64 -33.88
N ILE A 86 -39.56 -33.10 -35.04
CA ILE A 86 -38.50 -32.43 -35.83
C ILE A 86 -38.81 -30.92 -36.02
N VAL A 87 -40.08 -30.58 -36.28
CA VAL A 87 -40.55 -29.20 -36.40
C VAL A 87 -40.43 -28.43 -35.07
N GLY A 88 -40.79 -29.06 -33.95
CA GLY A 88 -40.68 -28.48 -32.61
C GLY A 88 -39.23 -28.22 -32.20
N MET A 89 -38.34 -29.20 -32.40
CA MET A 89 -36.91 -29.05 -32.15
C MET A 89 -36.26 -27.98 -33.05
N SER A 90 -36.66 -27.90 -34.32
CA SER A 90 -36.19 -26.84 -35.22
C SER A 90 -36.65 -25.46 -34.73
N GLN A 91 -37.90 -25.33 -34.27
CA GLN A 91 -38.39 -24.08 -33.68
C GLN A 91 -37.66 -23.73 -32.38
N GLN A 92 -37.33 -24.71 -31.55
CA GLN A 92 -36.52 -24.52 -30.33
C GLN A 92 -35.12 -24.01 -30.68
N LYS A 93 -34.41 -24.68 -31.60
CA LYS A 93 -33.09 -24.24 -32.08
C LYS A 93 -33.12 -22.83 -32.67
N LEU A 94 -34.19 -22.46 -33.39
CA LEU A 94 -34.37 -21.10 -33.90
C LEU A 94 -34.56 -20.08 -32.76
N LYS A 95 -35.34 -20.42 -31.73
CA LYS A 95 -35.51 -19.59 -30.53
C LYS A 95 -34.20 -19.43 -29.77
N ASP A 96 -33.46 -20.52 -29.55
CA ASP A 96 -32.19 -20.51 -28.84
C ASP A 96 -31.12 -19.71 -29.60
N LYS A 97 -31.07 -19.86 -30.94
CA LYS A 97 -30.23 -19.04 -31.81
C LYS A 97 -30.60 -17.56 -31.69
N LYS A 98 -31.89 -17.23 -31.66
CA LYS A 98 -32.36 -15.84 -31.48
C LYS A 98 -31.96 -15.28 -30.11
N ILE A 99 -32.10 -16.07 -29.04
CA ILE A 99 -31.69 -15.68 -27.69
C ILE A 99 -30.17 -15.47 -27.62
N ARG A 100 -29.39 -16.34 -28.28
CA ARG A 100 -27.93 -16.17 -28.37
C ARG A 100 -27.55 -14.89 -29.12
N GLN A 101 -28.18 -14.63 -30.27
CA GLN A 101 -27.96 -13.39 -31.03
C GLN A 101 -28.33 -12.15 -30.22
N GLN A 102 -29.45 -12.18 -29.49
CA GLN A 102 -29.85 -11.08 -28.61
C GLN A 102 -28.82 -10.82 -27.50
N ARG A 103 -28.28 -11.87 -26.87
CA ARG A 103 -27.22 -11.72 -25.87
C ARG A 103 -25.93 -11.13 -26.47
N GLU A 104 -25.50 -11.63 -27.63
CA GLU A 104 -24.33 -11.11 -28.34
C GLU A 104 -24.52 -9.63 -28.74
N GLU A 105 -25.72 -9.23 -29.15
CA GLU A 105 -26.06 -7.83 -29.45
C GLU A 105 -26.09 -6.97 -28.19
N GLU A 106 -26.64 -7.46 -27.07
CA GLU A 106 -26.62 -6.75 -25.80
C GLU A 106 -25.21 -6.52 -25.27
N GLU A 107 -24.32 -7.50 -25.41
CA GLU A 107 -22.90 -7.37 -25.05
C GLU A 107 -22.20 -6.31 -25.91
N LYS A 108 -22.40 -6.33 -27.23
CA LYS A 108 -21.87 -5.28 -28.13
C LYS A 108 -22.40 -3.91 -27.74
N ARG A 109 -23.69 -3.79 -27.44
CA ARG A 109 -24.29 -2.54 -26.98
C ARG A 109 -23.70 -2.04 -25.66
N LYS A 110 -23.32 -2.92 -24.74
CA LYS A 110 -22.62 -2.53 -23.50
C LYS A 110 -21.23 -1.99 -23.80
N VAL A 111 -20.48 -2.68 -24.66
CA VAL A 111 -19.14 -2.23 -25.09
C VAL A 111 -19.21 -0.86 -25.77
N ASP A 112 -20.15 -0.66 -26.69
CA ASP A 112 -20.37 0.63 -27.36
C ASP A 112 -20.69 1.75 -26.36
N LEU A 113 -21.49 1.44 -25.33
CA LEU A 113 -21.83 2.38 -24.26
C LEU A 113 -20.62 2.75 -23.39
N GLU A 114 -19.77 1.78 -23.06
CA GLU A 114 -18.54 1.98 -22.30
C GLU A 114 -17.52 2.78 -23.10
N GLU A 115 -17.33 2.46 -24.38
CA GLU A 115 -16.45 3.22 -25.26
C GLU A 115 -16.96 4.65 -25.44
N ALA A 116 -18.27 4.84 -25.64
CA ALA A 116 -18.87 6.17 -25.73
C ALA A 116 -18.65 6.99 -24.45
N LYS A 117 -18.76 6.38 -23.27
CA LYS A 117 -18.44 7.04 -21.98
C LYS A 117 -16.98 7.43 -21.90
N TYR A 118 -16.07 6.54 -22.28
CA TYR A 118 -14.63 6.80 -22.26
C TYR A 118 -14.25 7.94 -23.21
N GLN A 119 -14.78 7.93 -24.44
CA GLN A 119 -14.56 9.00 -25.41
C GLN A 119 -15.15 10.33 -24.93
N ALA A 120 -16.34 10.31 -24.33
CA ALA A 120 -16.95 11.50 -23.74
C ALA A 120 -16.10 12.06 -22.58
N GLN A 121 -15.53 11.19 -21.75
CA GLN A 121 -14.61 11.60 -20.68
C GLN A 121 -13.35 12.25 -21.25
N LYS A 122 -12.69 11.63 -22.24
CA LYS A 122 -11.52 12.23 -22.90
C LYS A 122 -11.82 13.59 -23.51
N ARG A 123 -12.99 13.73 -24.17
CA ARG A 123 -13.44 15.02 -24.70
C ARG A 123 -13.63 16.05 -23.59
N LYS A 124 -14.23 15.66 -22.48
CA LYS A 124 -14.41 16.52 -21.31
C LYS A 124 -13.06 16.98 -20.75
N GLU A 125 -12.11 16.07 -20.56
CA GLU A 125 -10.76 16.39 -20.08
C GLU A 125 -10.06 17.38 -21.01
N LYS A 126 -10.11 17.17 -22.32
CA LYS A 126 -9.54 18.11 -23.30
C LYS A 126 -10.21 19.47 -23.28
N ILE A 127 -11.53 19.53 -23.07
CA ILE A 127 -12.26 20.79 -22.92
C ILE A 127 -11.84 21.51 -21.64
N GLU A 128 -11.69 20.80 -20.52
CA GLU A 128 -11.26 21.40 -19.26
C GLU A 128 -9.80 21.89 -19.34
N GLU A 129 -8.89 21.14 -19.96
CA GLU A 129 -7.54 21.59 -20.26
C GLU A 129 -7.53 22.90 -21.07
N ALA A 130 -8.34 22.95 -22.14
CA ALA A 130 -8.46 24.15 -22.96
C ALA A 130 -9.05 25.34 -22.19
N LYS A 131 -10.08 25.12 -21.35
CA LYS A 131 -10.64 26.16 -20.47
C LYS A 131 -9.60 26.68 -19.49
N LEU A 132 -8.80 25.81 -18.91
CA LEU A 132 -7.73 26.18 -17.97
C LEU A 132 -6.68 27.04 -18.67
N GLN A 133 -6.27 26.66 -19.89
CA GLN A 133 -5.36 27.45 -20.71
C GLN A 133 -5.95 28.82 -21.02
N GLN A 134 -7.20 28.90 -21.48
CA GLN A 134 -7.90 30.17 -21.73
C GLN A 134 -8.00 31.04 -20.48
N TYR A 135 -8.22 30.43 -19.31
CA TYR A 135 -8.23 31.13 -18.03
C TYR A 135 -6.86 31.75 -17.70
N TYR A 136 -5.77 30.99 -17.87
CA TYR A 136 -4.41 31.52 -17.70
C TYR A 136 -4.03 32.53 -18.78
N GLU A 137 -4.64 32.46 -19.96
CA GLU A 137 -4.44 33.43 -21.02
C GLU A 137 -5.09 34.79 -20.72
N ASN A 138 -6.07 34.84 -19.82
CA ASN A 138 -6.74 36.07 -19.43
C ASN A 138 -5.74 37.09 -18.84
N ASP A 139 -5.75 38.31 -19.35
CA ASP A 139 -4.81 39.36 -18.96
C ASP A 139 -4.84 39.69 -17.47
N ARG A 140 -6.01 39.60 -16.83
CA ARG A 140 -6.13 39.79 -15.38
C ARG A 140 -5.35 38.72 -14.61
N VAL A 141 -5.45 37.47 -15.06
CA VAL A 141 -4.77 36.32 -14.46
C VAL A 141 -3.27 36.41 -14.73
N LYS A 142 -2.85 36.74 -15.97
CA LYS A 142 -1.43 37.00 -16.29
C LYS A 142 -0.84 38.12 -15.45
N SER A 143 -1.56 39.23 -15.29
CA SER A 143 -1.15 40.37 -14.46
C SER A 143 -0.99 39.95 -13.00
N PHE A 144 -1.94 39.17 -12.47
CA PHE A 144 -1.83 38.61 -11.13
C PHE A 144 -0.61 37.69 -10.96
N HIS A 145 -0.35 36.77 -11.90
CA HIS A 145 0.83 35.90 -11.85
C HIS A 145 2.14 36.69 -11.91
N ARG A 146 2.19 37.76 -12.71
CA ARG A 146 3.34 38.68 -12.75
C ARG A 146 3.53 39.40 -11.41
N ALA A 147 2.45 39.88 -10.79
CA ALA A 147 2.51 40.52 -9.49
C ALA A 147 2.93 39.55 -8.38
N LEU A 148 2.46 38.30 -8.44
CA LEU A 148 2.87 37.23 -7.53
C LEU A 148 4.36 36.95 -7.65
N LEU A 149 4.86 36.73 -8.87
CA LEU A 149 6.28 36.54 -9.15
C LEU A 149 7.11 37.73 -8.66
N TYR A 150 6.64 38.95 -8.91
CA TYR A 150 7.31 40.16 -8.42
C TYR A 150 7.40 40.19 -6.89
N SER A 151 6.34 39.79 -6.19
CA SER A 151 6.35 39.71 -4.72
C SER A 151 7.33 38.66 -4.19
N GLU A 152 7.49 37.53 -4.88
CA GLU A 152 8.48 36.50 -4.55
C GLU A 152 9.90 37.03 -4.73
N VAL A 153 10.17 37.66 -5.88
CA VAL A 153 11.47 38.30 -6.17
C VAL A 153 11.81 39.37 -5.13
N LEU A 154 10.84 40.17 -4.67
CA LEU A 154 11.06 41.15 -3.61
C LEU A 154 11.44 40.50 -2.28
N LYS A 155 10.76 39.42 -1.88
CA LYS A 155 11.11 38.66 -0.66
C LYS A 155 12.51 38.08 -0.75
N GLU A 156 12.88 37.51 -1.90
CA GLU A 156 14.24 37.02 -2.12
C GLU A 156 15.27 38.15 -2.05
N ARG A 157 14.93 39.32 -2.60
CA ARG A 157 15.81 40.49 -2.57
C ARG A 157 16.06 40.96 -1.14
N ASP A 158 15.01 41.03 -0.32
CA ASP A 158 15.13 41.39 1.09
C ASP A 158 16.00 40.39 1.87
N ALA A 159 15.79 39.09 1.63
CA ALA A 159 16.62 38.04 2.22
C ALA A 159 18.10 38.17 1.82
N GLN A 160 18.41 38.49 0.56
CA GLN A 160 19.78 38.76 0.11
C GLN A 160 20.39 40.00 0.79
N ILE A 161 19.60 41.04 1.00
CA ILE A 161 20.05 42.26 1.69
C ILE A 161 20.38 41.95 3.14
N GLU A 162 19.52 41.22 3.84
CA GLU A 162 19.77 40.81 5.23
C GLU A 162 21.00 39.91 5.35
N PHE A 163 21.17 38.95 4.44
CA PHE A 163 22.37 38.13 4.38
C PHE A 163 23.65 38.96 4.20
N LYS A 164 23.63 39.95 3.28
CA LYS A 164 24.77 40.86 3.08
C LYS A 164 25.06 41.71 4.31
N LYS A 165 24.03 42.16 5.04
CA LYS A 165 24.21 42.90 6.31
C LYS A 165 24.86 42.01 7.36
N GLN A 166 24.36 40.78 7.55
CA GLN A 166 24.93 39.81 8.49
C GLN A 166 26.39 39.51 8.17
N HIS A 167 26.71 39.23 6.90
CA HIS A 167 28.08 39.00 6.45
C HIS A 167 28.99 40.19 6.75
N LYS A 168 28.54 41.43 6.47
CA LYS A 168 29.30 42.64 6.79
C LYS A 168 29.53 42.81 8.30
N ASN A 169 28.52 42.50 9.12
CA ASN A 169 28.63 42.58 10.57
C ASN A 169 29.60 41.53 11.13
N LEU A 170 29.53 40.28 10.64
CA LEU A 170 30.49 39.23 10.98
C LEU A 170 31.92 39.64 10.59
N TYR A 171 32.12 40.15 9.38
CA TYR A 171 33.42 40.62 8.93
C TYR A 171 33.97 41.73 9.84
N LYS A 172 33.14 42.71 10.21
CA LYS A 172 33.52 43.76 11.17
C LYS A 172 33.88 43.18 12.54
N PHE A 173 33.09 42.24 13.04
CA PHE A 173 33.34 41.58 14.32
C PHE A 173 34.66 40.81 14.30
N CYS A 174 34.91 39.99 13.28
CA CYS A 174 36.18 39.29 13.09
C CYS A 174 37.37 40.26 13.03
N LEU A 175 37.21 41.41 12.36
CA LEU A 175 38.26 42.42 12.29
C LEU A 175 38.55 43.06 13.66
N ILE A 176 37.52 43.29 14.48
CA ILE A 176 37.68 43.80 15.85
C ILE A 176 38.43 42.78 16.71
N VAL A 177 38.02 41.51 16.65
CA VAL A 177 38.68 40.42 17.39
C VAL A 177 40.14 40.27 16.96
N LEU A 178 40.43 40.32 15.66
CA LEU A 178 41.79 40.25 15.15
C LEU A 178 42.66 41.43 15.64
N LYS A 179 42.10 42.65 15.67
CA LYS A 179 42.81 43.81 16.20
C LYS A 179 43.11 43.68 17.69
N ALA A 180 42.15 43.17 18.48
CA ALA A 180 42.36 42.90 19.90
C ALA A 180 43.47 41.85 20.10
N TYR A 181 43.42 40.75 19.35
CA TYR A 181 44.44 39.70 19.41
C TYR A 181 45.86 40.23 19.09
N VAL A 182 45.99 41.07 18.06
CA VAL A 182 47.28 41.70 17.72
C VAL A 182 47.76 42.63 18.84
N ALA A 183 46.85 43.40 19.47
CA ALA A 183 47.19 44.25 20.61
C ALA A 183 47.64 43.44 21.83
N ASP A 184 46.97 42.32 22.10
CA ASP A 184 47.34 41.39 23.18
C ASP A 184 48.72 40.80 22.92
N GLN A 185 49.04 40.40 21.69
CA GLN A 185 50.38 39.90 21.35
C GLN A 185 51.49 40.94 21.59
N VAL A 186 51.24 42.21 21.29
CA VAL A 186 52.20 43.29 21.56
C VAL A 186 52.39 43.45 23.07
N THR A 187 51.31 43.41 23.82
CA THR A 187 51.33 43.52 25.29
C THR A 187 52.09 42.35 25.93
N LEU A 188 51.82 41.12 25.49
CA LEU A 188 52.51 39.91 25.95
C LEU A 188 54.01 39.97 25.67
N LYS A 189 54.42 40.42 24.48
CA LYS A 189 55.84 40.60 24.13
C LYS A 189 56.51 41.67 24.98
N ALA A 190 55.80 42.76 25.31
CA ALA A 190 56.32 43.81 26.19
C ALA A 190 56.53 43.28 27.61
N ILE A 191 55.56 42.53 28.15
CA ILE A 191 55.67 41.88 29.45
C ILE A 191 56.86 40.91 29.49
N GLU A 192 57.03 40.09 28.44
CA GLU A 192 58.13 39.13 28.36
C GLU A 192 59.49 39.84 28.34
N LYS A 193 59.60 40.93 27.56
CA LYS A 193 60.82 41.73 27.52
C LYS A 193 61.14 42.36 28.87
N GLN A 194 60.12 42.89 29.56
CA GLN A 194 60.31 43.45 30.89
C GLN A 194 60.82 42.39 31.88
N LYS A 195 60.26 41.17 31.85
CA LYS A 195 60.73 40.06 32.68
C LYS A 195 62.20 39.72 32.40
N GLN A 196 62.59 39.66 31.12
CA GLN A 196 63.99 39.43 30.74
C GLN A 196 64.91 40.53 31.27
N GLU A 197 64.51 41.80 31.17
CA GLU A 197 65.28 42.93 31.70
C GLU A 197 65.42 42.89 33.23
N GLU A 198 64.36 42.47 33.94
CA GLU A 198 64.38 42.26 35.39
C GLU A 198 65.28 41.08 35.79
N GLU A 199 65.26 39.97 35.05
CA GLU A 199 66.16 38.83 35.26
C GLU A 199 67.62 39.22 35.02
N ASP A 200 67.90 39.94 33.93
CA ASP A 200 69.23 40.45 33.63
C ASP A 200 69.74 41.41 34.71
N GLU A 201 68.89 42.27 35.26
CA GLU A 201 69.27 43.14 36.38
C GLU A 201 69.58 42.34 37.65
N ARG A 202 68.79 41.29 37.94
CA ARG A 202 69.11 40.37 39.05
C ARG A 202 70.48 39.74 38.85
N ILE A 203 70.80 39.26 37.65
CA ILE A 203 72.11 38.70 37.32
C ILE A 203 73.21 39.75 37.51
N ARG A 204 73.00 40.99 37.06
CA ARG A 204 73.96 42.11 37.25
C ARG A 204 74.20 42.41 38.71
N ILE A 205 73.16 42.47 39.53
CA ILE A 205 73.26 42.69 40.98
C ILE A 205 74.03 41.54 41.64
N HIS A 206 73.67 40.29 41.34
CA HIS A 206 74.38 39.13 41.86
C HIS A 206 75.87 39.12 41.45
N PHE A 207 76.17 39.48 40.20
CA PHE A 207 77.55 39.57 39.72
C PHE A 207 78.34 40.66 40.45
N LYS A 208 77.76 41.86 40.65
CA LYS A 208 78.39 42.94 41.43
C LYS A 208 78.63 42.54 42.88
N ALA A 209 77.64 41.89 43.51
CA ALA A 209 77.77 41.37 44.87
C ALA A 209 78.89 40.32 44.96
N LYS A 210 78.96 39.38 44.02
CA LYS A 210 80.04 38.38 43.92
C LYS A 210 81.41 39.05 43.76
N GLN A 211 81.52 40.03 42.87
CA GLN A 211 82.77 40.77 42.67
C GLN A 211 83.19 41.54 43.94
N ALA A 212 82.25 42.12 44.70
CA ALA A 212 82.53 42.78 45.96
C ALA A 212 83.01 41.78 47.03
N MET A 213 82.39 40.60 47.11
CA MET A 213 82.82 39.51 48.00
C MET A 213 84.22 39.00 47.62
N ASP A 214 84.52 38.83 46.34
CA ASP A 214 85.86 38.42 45.87
C ASP A 214 86.92 39.48 46.21
N LYS A 215 86.59 40.78 46.09
CA LYS A 215 87.48 41.86 46.54
C LYS A 215 87.70 41.81 48.04
N LEU A 216 86.64 41.63 48.82
CA LEU A 216 86.73 41.52 50.27
C LEU A 216 87.59 40.31 50.67
N LYS A 217 87.39 39.17 50.00
CA LYS A 217 88.20 37.97 50.17
C LYS A 217 89.68 38.24 49.86
N LYS A 218 89.99 38.89 48.74
CA LYS A 218 91.38 39.29 48.41
C LYS A 218 91.97 40.23 49.44
N THR A 219 91.25 41.25 49.90
CA THR A 219 91.75 42.15 50.95
C THR A 219 91.98 41.41 52.27
N LYS A 220 91.14 40.43 52.60
CA LYS A 220 91.31 39.59 53.80
C LYS A 220 92.46 38.60 53.65
N GLU A 221 92.66 38.02 52.47
CA GLU A 221 93.82 37.19 52.13
C GLU A 221 95.10 38.02 52.16
N GLU A 222 95.10 39.23 51.61
CA GLU A 222 96.23 40.17 51.65
C GLU A 222 96.52 40.66 53.07
N GLU A 223 95.50 40.98 53.86
CA GLU A 223 95.65 41.29 55.30
C GLU A 223 96.22 40.10 56.05
N LEU A 224 95.72 38.88 55.79
CA LEU A 224 96.23 37.65 56.39
C LEU A 224 97.67 37.37 55.93
N HIS A 225 97.99 37.57 54.66
CA HIS A 225 99.33 37.43 54.11
C HIS A 225 100.27 38.48 54.71
N ARG A 226 99.87 39.74 54.81
CA ARG A 226 100.63 40.80 55.46
C ARG A 226 100.82 40.49 56.94
N LEU A 227 99.79 40.00 57.62
CA LEU A 227 99.89 39.62 59.03
C LEU A 227 100.75 38.35 59.19
N MET A 228 100.71 37.41 58.25
CA MET A 228 101.61 36.25 58.21
C MET A 228 103.05 36.65 57.87
N GLU A 229 103.27 37.65 57.02
CA GLU A 229 104.59 38.20 56.69
C GLU A 229 105.13 39.00 57.86
N GLU A 230 104.34 39.88 58.47
CA GLU A 230 104.67 40.56 59.71
C GLU A 230 104.91 39.54 60.84
N GLN A 231 104.15 38.45 60.92
CA GLN A 231 104.41 37.36 61.84
C GLN A 231 105.67 36.60 61.43
N ARG A 232 105.94 36.33 60.15
CA ARG A 232 107.19 35.70 59.67
C ARG A 232 108.40 36.58 59.91
N GLU A 233 108.29 37.89 59.79
CA GLU A 233 109.30 38.89 60.10
C GLU A 233 109.48 39.01 61.60
N ARG A 234 108.38 39.07 62.37
CA ARG A 234 108.42 38.98 63.83
C ARG A 234 108.98 37.64 64.27
N ILE A 235 108.74 36.53 63.56
CA ILE A 235 109.22 35.17 63.83
C ILE A 235 110.66 35.02 63.37
N THR A 236 111.12 35.64 62.29
CA THR A 236 112.54 35.64 61.88
C THR A 236 113.35 36.56 62.80
N ASN A 237 112.82 37.73 63.15
CA ASN A 237 113.39 38.61 64.18
C ASN A 237 113.33 37.97 65.58
N ARG A 238 112.26 37.24 65.90
CA ARG A 238 112.17 36.43 67.12
C ARG A 238 112.96 35.13 67.04
N LEU A 239 113.21 34.49 65.90
CA LEU A 239 114.10 33.33 65.77
C LEU A 239 115.55 33.82 65.89
N LEU A 240 115.87 34.99 65.33
CA LEU A 240 117.11 35.70 65.60
C LEU A 240 117.27 36.02 67.11
N ALA A 241 116.17 36.34 67.81
CA ALA A 241 116.19 36.59 69.26
C ALA A 241 115.99 35.33 70.16
N ARG A 242 115.37 34.24 69.66
CA ARG A 242 115.03 32.97 70.38
C ARG A 242 115.96 31.82 70.03
N MET A 243 116.74 31.88 68.95
CA MET A 243 118.01 31.14 68.88
C MET A 243 118.92 31.54 70.07
N LYS A 244 118.72 32.75 70.63
CA LYS A 244 119.39 33.26 71.82
C LYS A 244 118.71 32.89 73.15
N LYS A 245 117.56 32.20 73.15
CA LYS A 245 116.84 31.72 74.36
C LYS A 245 115.69 30.77 73.97
N LYS A 246 115.89 29.46 74.14
CA LYS A 246 114.95 28.37 73.79
C LYS A 246 113.66 28.32 74.67
N VAL A 247 112.53 27.92 74.02
CA VAL A 247 111.34 27.09 74.41
C VAL A 247 110.52 27.48 75.67
N GLY A 248 109.16 27.46 75.74
CA GLY A 248 108.10 26.88 74.90
C GLY A 248 106.66 27.37 75.27
N ASP A 249 105.66 26.67 74.71
CA ASP A 249 104.19 26.63 74.99
C ASP A 249 103.33 27.89 74.84
N GLU A 250 102.91 28.24 73.61
CA GLU A 250 101.70 29.07 73.37
C GLU A 250 100.88 28.68 72.12
N ASP A 251 101.03 27.46 71.58
CA ASP A 251 100.25 27.01 70.41
C ASP A 251 98.89 26.36 70.81
N GLU A 252 98.69 25.99 72.09
CA GLU A 252 97.46 25.32 72.55
C GLU A 252 96.30 26.25 72.92
N ARG A 253 96.56 27.54 73.21
CA ARG A 253 95.50 28.49 73.59
C ARG A 253 94.75 29.04 72.36
N ILE A 254 95.46 29.18 71.24
CA ILE A 254 94.93 29.68 69.97
C ILE A 254 93.99 28.66 69.32
N ALA A 255 94.29 27.36 69.47
CA ALA A 255 93.44 26.28 68.93
C ALA A 255 92.03 26.22 69.59
N ARG A 256 91.91 26.58 70.87
CA ARG A 256 90.63 26.55 71.60
C ARG A 256 89.67 27.68 71.17
N GLU A 257 90.21 28.88 70.96
CA GLU A 257 89.41 30.06 70.57
C GLU A 257 89.00 30.02 69.08
N ILE A 258 89.81 29.38 68.23
CA ILE A 258 89.44 29.08 66.84
C ILE A 258 88.34 28.01 66.79
N ALA A 259 88.46 26.94 67.59
CA ALA A 259 87.47 25.87 67.63
C ALA A 259 86.09 26.37 68.11
N GLU A 260 86.03 27.26 69.11
CA GLU A 260 84.75 27.78 69.63
C GLU A 260 84.03 28.68 68.59
N LYS A 261 84.77 29.51 67.85
CA LYS A 261 84.20 30.33 66.76
C LYS A 261 83.81 29.51 65.54
N GLU A 262 84.60 28.51 65.18
CA GLU A 262 84.26 27.57 64.10
C GLU A 262 83.00 26.77 64.46
N GLU A 263 82.83 26.38 65.72
CA GLU A 263 81.63 25.68 66.19
C GLU A 263 80.38 26.58 66.17
N GLU A 264 80.50 27.86 66.50
CA GLU A 264 79.39 28.83 66.44
C GLU A 264 78.98 29.14 64.99
N GLN A 265 79.95 29.33 64.08
CA GLN A 265 79.67 29.53 62.65
C GLN A 265 79.08 28.28 62.00
N ALA A 266 79.58 27.09 62.35
CA ALA A 266 79.03 25.83 61.86
C ALA A 266 77.56 25.64 62.27
N LYS A 267 77.18 26.04 63.50
CA LYS A 267 75.78 26.01 63.96
C LYS A 267 74.89 27.00 63.19
N GLU A 268 75.39 28.20 62.87
CA GLU A 268 74.64 29.19 62.09
C GLU A 268 74.45 28.79 60.62
N GLU A 269 75.49 28.20 60.01
CA GLU A 269 75.42 27.66 58.64
C GLU A 269 74.45 26.47 58.56
N GLN A 270 74.50 25.55 59.53
CA GLN A 270 73.55 24.44 59.63
C GLN A 270 72.10 24.95 59.75
N ALA A 271 71.84 25.96 60.58
CA ALA A 271 70.50 26.53 60.71
C ALA A 271 69.99 27.19 59.41
N LYS A 272 70.87 27.85 58.65
CA LYS A 272 70.54 28.44 57.33
C LYS A 272 70.30 27.37 56.28
N GLU A 273 71.11 26.33 56.25
CA GLU A 273 70.92 25.17 55.35
C GLU A 273 69.62 24.43 55.63
N GLU A 274 69.29 24.20 56.91
CA GLU A 274 68.03 23.57 57.31
C GLU A 274 66.81 24.39 56.87
N LYS A 275 66.87 25.73 57.03
CA LYS A 275 65.79 26.63 56.57
C LYS A 275 65.63 26.61 55.05
N LEU A 276 66.73 26.70 54.31
CA LEU A 276 66.71 26.61 52.84
C LEU A 276 66.18 25.25 52.38
N GLN A 277 66.57 24.17 53.06
CA GLN A 277 66.11 22.83 52.76
C GLN A 277 64.60 22.68 53.03
N ALA A 278 64.08 23.30 54.09
CA ALA A 278 62.66 23.32 54.39
C ALA A 278 61.86 24.09 53.31
N ASP A 279 62.34 25.26 52.87
CA ASP A 279 61.69 26.04 51.81
C ASP A 279 61.67 25.29 50.47
N LEU A 280 62.78 24.63 50.12
CA LEU A 280 62.87 23.78 48.92
C LEU A 280 61.91 22.59 48.97
N LYS A 281 61.78 21.93 50.13
CA LYS A 281 60.80 20.85 50.35
C LYS A 281 59.36 21.36 50.19
N SER A 282 59.04 22.50 50.78
CA SER A 282 57.71 23.12 50.67
C SER A 282 57.34 23.48 49.22
N ILE A 283 58.27 24.07 48.46
CA ILE A 283 58.06 24.37 47.03
C ILE A 283 57.88 23.09 46.22
N ALA A 284 58.66 22.05 46.50
CA ALA A 284 58.55 20.75 45.83
C ALA A 284 57.18 20.10 46.12
N GLU A 285 56.74 20.11 47.38
CA GLU A 285 55.43 19.59 47.81
C GLU A 285 54.27 20.33 47.13
N HIS A 286 54.31 21.66 47.08
CA HIS A 286 53.31 22.45 46.37
C HIS A 286 53.27 22.10 44.87
N ARG A 287 54.43 21.99 44.21
CA ARG A 287 54.49 21.62 42.78
C ARG A 287 53.89 20.24 42.53
N VAL A 288 54.21 19.27 43.37
CA VAL A 288 53.64 17.92 43.30
C VAL A 288 52.13 17.94 43.50
N ASN A 289 51.62 18.73 44.44
CA ASN A 289 50.18 18.86 44.67
C ASN A 289 49.45 19.51 43.49
N VAL A 290 50.00 20.56 42.87
CA VAL A 290 49.42 21.17 41.66
C VAL A 290 49.35 20.17 40.51
N ILE A 291 50.41 19.38 40.30
CA ILE A 291 50.43 18.33 39.27
C ILE A 291 49.36 17.28 39.56
N LYS A 292 49.26 16.80 40.80
CA LYS A 292 48.22 15.82 41.21
C LYS A 292 46.81 16.37 41.02
N MET A 293 46.54 17.61 41.43
CA MET A 293 45.23 18.24 41.25
C MET A 293 44.85 18.36 39.78
N LYS A 294 45.80 18.77 38.92
CA LYS A 294 45.59 18.87 37.48
C LYS A 294 45.35 17.49 36.85
N GLU A 295 46.11 16.47 37.24
CA GLU A 295 45.90 15.09 36.80
C GLU A 295 44.53 14.54 37.21
N GLU A 296 44.05 14.86 38.41
CA GLU A 296 42.72 14.47 38.89
C GLU A 296 41.61 15.19 38.13
N GLU A 297 41.78 16.47 37.81
CA GLU A 297 40.86 17.25 36.99
C GLU A 297 40.76 16.68 35.57
N GLU A 298 41.89 16.42 34.91
CA GLU A 298 41.91 15.78 33.59
C GLU A 298 41.29 14.36 33.61
N LYS A 299 41.45 13.61 34.71
CA LYS A 299 40.77 12.32 34.88
C LYS A 299 39.26 12.49 35.00
N LYS A 300 38.77 13.51 35.72
CA LYS A 300 37.34 13.81 35.84
C LYS A 300 36.76 14.23 34.49
N GLU A 301 37.40 15.14 33.77
CA GLU A 301 36.98 15.55 32.43
C GLU A 301 36.93 14.36 31.47
N ARG A 302 37.92 13.46 31.52
CA ARG A 302 37.93 12.24 30.70
C ARG A 302 36.76 11.32 31.03
N LEU A 303 36.44 11.15 32.31
CA LEU A 303 35.29 10.35 32.76
C LEU A 303 33.96 10.99 32.36
N GLU A 304 33.84 12.31 32.47
CA GLU A 304 32.65 13.06 32.02
C GLU A 304 32.46 12.98 30.52
N GLY A 305 33.55 13.11 29.75
CA GLY A 305 33.55 12.91 28.30
C GLY A 305 33.11 11.50 27.91
N GLN A 306 33.57 10.46 28.63
CA GLN A 306 33.12 9.09 28.42
C GLN A 306 31.63 8.90 28.73
N LYS A 307 31.13 9.46 29.83
CA LYS A 307 29.69 9.41 30.17
C LYS A 307 28.84 10.10 29.11
N LEU A 308 29.29 11.25 28.62
CA LEU A 308 28.61 11.98 27.56
C LEU A 308 28.55 11.16 26.27
N LEU A 309 29.66 10.52 25.89
CA LEU A 309 29.73 9.65 24.72
C LEU A 309 28.78 8.46 24.84
N ILE A 310 28.76 7.78 25.99
CA ILE A 310 27.83 6.67 26.25
C ILE A 310 26.38 7.14 26.12
N GLY A 311 26.04 8.29 26.71
CA GLY A 311 24.70 8.86 26.59
C GLY A 311 24.30 9.18 25.16
N LEU A 312 25.23 9.70 24.35
CA LEU A 312 24.98 9.95 22.92
C LEU A 312 24.75 8.65 22.14
N MET A 313 25.57 7.62 22.39
CA MET A 313 25.41 6.31 21.76
C MET A 313 24.08 5.63 22.13
N GLU A 314 23.65 5.75 23.39
CA GLU A 314 22.36 5.24 23.84
C GLU A 314 21.19 6.00 23.20
N ALA A 315 21.27 7.33 23.09
CA ALA A 315 20.26 8.13 22.41
C ALA A 315 20.14 7.75 20.92
N ASP A 316 21.27 7.61 20.22
CA ASP A 316 21.31 7.17 18.82
C ASP A 316 20.72 5.76 18.66
N ARG A 317 21.03 4.84 19.59
CA ARG A 317 20.45 3.49 19.58
C ARG A 317 18.93 3.53 19.74
N ILE A 318 18.41 4.29 20.70
CA ILE A 318 16.96 4.44 20.92
C ILE A 318 16.30 5.04 19.68
N TYR A 319 16.91 6.05 19.07
CA TYR A 319 16.40 6.65 17.84
C TYR A 319 16.30 5.64 16.68
N GLN A 320 17.35 4.82 16.50
CA GLN A 320 17.34 3.77 15.47
C GLN A 320 16.26 2.71 15.75
N GLU A 321 16.07 2.31 17.01
CA GLU A 321 15.01 1.37 17.41
C GLU A 321 13.63 1.97 17.13
N LEU A 322 13.39 3.24 17.44
CA LEU A 322 12.15 3.95 17.13
C LEU A 322 11.85 4.03 15.62
N GLU A 323 12.85 4.30 14.79
CA GLU A 323 12.65 4.35 13.34
C GLU A 323 12.35 2.96 12.76
N LYS A 324 13.04 1.91 13.24
CA LYS A 324 12.70 0.51 12.89
C LYS A 324 11.28 0.15 13.29
N ASP A 325 10.88 0.52 14.51
CA ASP A 325 9.54 0.32 15.04
C ASP A 325 8.47 1.01 14.19
N LYS A 326 8.73 2.25 13.76
CA LYS A 326 7.83 3.01 12.89
C LYS A 326 7.68 2.34 11.51
N ILE A 327 8.80 1.91 10.92
CA ILE A 327 8.79 1.16 9.66
C ILE A 327 8.00 -0.15 9.84
N HIS A 328 8.22 -0.87 10.94
CA HIS A 328 7.52 -2.11 11.23
C HIS A 328 6.01 -1.90 11.43
N ARG A 329 5.60 -0.87 12.18
CA ARG A 329 4.18 -0.50 12.36
C ARG A 329 3.51 -0.18 11.03
N ASN A 330 4.17 0.59 10.16
CA ASN A 330 3.65 0.89 8.82
C ASN A 330 3.52 -0.37 7.96
N TYR A 331 4.51 -1.25 8.00
CA TYR A 331 4.46 -2.54 7.31
C TYR A 331 3.29 -3.40 7.80
N CYS A 332 3.12 -3.57 9.12
CA CYS A 332 2.03 -4.31 9.71
C CYS A 332 0.65 -3.70 9.39
N ALA A 333 0.53 -2.36 9.37
CA ALA A 333 -0.71 -1.69 9.00
C ALA A 333 -1.08 -1.95 7.53
N ASN A 334 -0.09 -1.88 6.63
CA ASN A 334 -0.28 -2.20 5.21
C ASN A 334 -0.66 -3.67 5.01
N LEU A 335 -0.04 -4.58 5.75
CA LEU A 335 -0.36 -6.01 5.70
C LEU A 335 -1.81 -6.27 6.15
N LYS A 336 -2.24 -5.66 7.27
CA LYS A 336 -3.63 -5.75 7.75
C LYS A 336 -4.64 -5.20 6.74
N LEU A 337 -4.30 -4.10 6.05
CA LEU A 337 -5.14 -3.56 4.99
C LEU A 337 -5.25 -4.53 3.81
N GLN A 338 -4.15 -5.16 3.42
CA GLN A 338 -4.14 -6.17 2.37
C GLN A 338 -4.98 -7.40 2.76
N GLU A 339 -4.84 -7.89 3.99
CA GLU A 339 -5.67 -8.98 4.54
C GLU A 339 -7.16 -8.62 4.51
N ALA A 340 -7.52 -7.39 4.87
CA ALA A 340 -8.90 -6.91 4.81
C ALA A 340 -9.43 -6.88 3.37
N HIS A 341 -8.64 -6.43 2.39
CA HIS A 341 -9.04 -6.47 0.98
C HIS A 341 -9.24 -7.91 0.48
N VAL A 342 -8.35 -8.84 0.85
CA VAL A 342 -8.49 -10.26 0.49
C VAL A 342 -9.75 -10.85 1.13
N ALA A 343 -10.03 -10.55 2.39
CA ALA A 343 -11.24 -10.99 3.08
C ALA A 343 -12.51 -10.47 2.39
N GLN A 344 -12.54 -9.19 1.98
CA GLN A 344 -13.66 -8.62 1.21
C GLN A 344 -13.85 -9.28 -0.16
N ILE A 345 -12.76 -9.60 -0.85
CA ILE A 345 -12.82 -10.34 -2.13
C ILE A 345 -13.40 -11.74 -1.90
N ALA A 346 -12.91 -12.46 -0.88
CA ALA A 346 -13.41 -13.78 -0.53
C ALA A 346 -14.90 -13.75 -0.13
N GLU A 347 -15.32 -12.77 0.66
CA GLU A 347 -16.73 -12.57 1.02
C GLU A 347 -17.60 -12.34 -0.20
N LYS A 348 -17.14 -11.52 -1.16
CA LYS A 348 -17.87 -11.25 -2.40
C LYS A 348 -18.00 -12.51 -3.27
N ILE A 349 -16.94 -13.33 -3.34
CA ILE A 349 -16.98 -14.61 -4.06
C ILE A 349 -17.97 -15.56 -3.39
N ALA A 350 -17.87 -15.75 -2.07
CA ALA A 350 -18.76 -16.62 -1.31
C ALA A 350 -20.23 -16.19 -1.41
N ARG A 351 -20.50 -14.87 -1.38
CA ARG A 351 -21.84 -14.32 -1.62
C ARG A 351 -22.36 -14.68 -3.00
N GLY A 352 -21.53 -14.52 -4.04
CA GLY A 352 -21.89 -14.91 -5.39
C GLY A 352 -22.09 -16.42 -5.58
N GLU A 353 -21.38 -17.26 -4.82
CA GLU A 353 -21.61 -18.72 -4.80
C GLU A 353 -22.92 -19.08 -4.10
N ASN A 354 -23.22 -18.45 -2.96
CA ASN A 354 -24.50 -18.62 -2.27
C ASN A 354 -25.68 -18.20 -3.15
N GLU A 355 -25.60 -17.04 -3.81
CA GLU A 355 -26.63 -16.58 -4.75
C GLU A 355 -26.88 -17.62 -5.87
N LYS A 356 -25.82 -18.18 -6.45
CA LYS A 356 -25.94 -19.26 -7.45
C LYS A 356 -26.58 -20.53 -6.86
N GLN A 357 -26.25 -20.86 -5.61
CA GLN A 357 -26.80 -22.03 -4.95
C GLN A 357 -28.28 -21.85 -4.61
N GLU A 358 -28.68 -20.67 -4.14
CA GLU A 358 -30.07 -20.28 -3.92
C GLU A 358 -30.87 -20.33 -5.23
N ASP A 359 -30.32 -19.80 -6.32
CA ASP A 359 -30.92 -19.91 -7.65
C ASP A 359 -31.10 -21.37 -8.07
N ALA A 360 -30.08 -22.22 -7.86
CA ALA A 360 -30.14 -23.64 -8.16
C ALA A 360 -31.17 -24.37 -7.27
N GLU A 361 -31.28 -24.00 -5.99
CA GLU A 361 -32.29 -24.51 -5.06
C GLU A 361 -33.70 -24.13 -5.48
N TYR A 362 -33.90 -22.89 -5.90
CA TYR A 362 -35.17 -22.41 -6.41
C TYR A 362 -35.60 -23.19 -7.67
N VAL A 363 -34.67 -23.46 -8.59
CA VAL A 363 -34.92 -24.32 -9.75
C VAL A 363 -35.32 -25.74 -9.31
N ARG A 364 -34.57 -26.35 -8.38
CA ARG A 364 -34.91 -27.68 -7.84
C ARG A 364 -36.30 -27.71 -7.19
N GLN A 365 -36.64 -26.71 -6.38
CA GLN A 365 -37.97 -26.61 -5.75
C GLN A 365 -39.07 -26.51 -6.79
N LYS A 366 -38.86 -25.70 -7.84
CA LYS A 366 -39.80 -25.58 -8.95
C LYS A 366 -40.01 -26.91 -9.69
N GLU A 367 -38.94 -27.68 -9.90
CA GLU A 367 -39.00 -29.02 -10.49
C GLU A 367 -39.78 -29.99 -9.59
N VAL A 368 -39.53 -29.99 -8.27
CA VAL A 368 -40.28 -30.82 -7.31
C VAL A 368 -41.77 -30.47 -7.33
N ILE A 369 -42.11 -29.18 -7.30
CA ILE A 369 -43.50 -28.73 -7.40
C ILE A 369 -44.13 -29.21 -8.72
N ALA A 370 -43.41 -29.12 -9.83
CA ALA A 370 -43.88 -29.61 -11.12
C ALA A 370 -44.12 -31.14 -11.10
N LEU A 371 -43.24 -31.91 -10.48
CA LEU A 371 -43.40 -33.36 -10.30
C LEU A 371 -44.62 -33.70 -9.42
N CYS A 372 -44.80 -33.01 -8.30
CA CYS A 372 -45.98 -33.21 -7.44
C CYS A 372 -47.28 -32.88 -8.18
N ARG A 373 -47.32 -31.76 -8.91
CA ARG A 373 -48.47 -31.38 -9.75
C ARG A 373 -48.75 -32.43 -10.82
N GLU A 374 -47.71 -32.98 -11.44
CA GLU A 374 -47.85 -34.07 -12.41
C GLU A 374 -48.43 -35.32 -11.73
N GLN A 375 -47.95 -35.72 -10.55
CA GLN A 375 -48.51 -36.86 -9.82
C GLN A 375 -49.98 -36.64 -9.45
N GLU A 376 -50.37 -35.44 -9.03
CA GLU A 376 -51.77 -35.08 -8.75
C GLU A 376 -52.62 -35.18 -10.02
N PHE A 377 -52.13 -34.64 -11.14
CA PHE A 377 -52.77 -34.75 -12.44
C PHE A 377 -52.97 -36.21 -12.85
N GLN A 378 -51.94 -37.04 -12.69
CA GLN A 378 -51.99 -38.48 -12.99
C GLN A 378 -52.99 -39.22 -12.09
N LYS A 379 -53.06 -38.89 -10.79
CA LYS A 379 -54.06 -39.45 -9.86
C LYS A 379 -55.49 -39.06 -10.28
N TYR A 380 -55.70 -37.80 -10.64
CA TYR A 380 -56.99 -37.32 -11.13
C TYR A 380 -57.40 -37.97 -12.45
N ALA A 381 -56.47 -38.06 -13.41
CA ALA A 381 -56.70 -38.73 -14.70
C ALA A 381 -57.08 -40.20 -14.52
N LYS A 382 -56.42 -40.93 -13.60
CA LYS A 382 -56.80 -42.30 -13.24
C LYS A 382 -58.23 -42.40 -12.70
N LYS A 383 -58.63 -41.52 -11.77
CA LYS A 383 -60.01 -41.48 -11.26
C LYS A 383 -61.04 -41.29 -12.38
N ILE A 384 -60.77 -40.35 -13.29
CA ILE A 384 -61.65 -40.10 -14.45
C ILE A 384 -61.70 -41.34 -15.36
N ILE A 385 -60.57 -42.01 -15.62
CA ILE A 385 -60.53 -43.25 -16.40
C ILE A 385 -61.37 -44.33 -15.72
N ASP A 386 -61.24 -44.49 -14.40
CA ASP A 386 -62.00 -45.48 -13.62
C ASP A 386 -63.51 -45.19 -13.65
N GLU A 387 -63.92 -43.92 -13.54
CA GLU A 387 -65.32 -43.49 -13.68
C GLU A 387 -65.86 -43.74 -15.10
N GLN A 388 -65.10 -43.37 -16.12
CA GLN A 388 -65.49 -43.54 -17.53
C GLN A 388 -65.51 -45.03 -17.93
N SER A 389 -64.73 -45.88 -17.28
CA SER A 389 -64.72 -47.33 -17.52
C SER A 389 -66.02 -48.02 -17.13
N LYS A 390 -66.76 -47.42 -16.17
CA LYS A 390 -68.07 -47.90 -15.73
C LYS A 390 -69.19 -47.50 -16.69
N THR A 391 -69.00 -46.41 -17.45
CA THR A 391 -70.04 -45.81 -18.30
C THR A 391 -69.84 -46.07 -19.79
N THR A 392 -68.59 -46.22 -20.27
CA THR A 392 -68.26 -46.22 -21.70
C THR A 392 -67.22 -47.30 -22.06
N GLN A 393 -67.40 -48.01 -23.19
CA GLN A 393 -66.54 -49.13 -23.59
C GLN A 393 -65.18 -48.74 -24.23
N ASN A 394 -64.96 -47.47 -24.61
CA ASN A 394 -63.74 -47.06 -25.33
C ASN A 394 -62.82 -46.15 -24.49
N LEU A 395 -61.95 -46.77 -23.69
CA LEU A 395 -60.97 -46.09 -22.82
C LEU A 395 -59.62 -45.82 -23.50
N TYR A 396 -59.42 -46.36 -24.70
CA TYR A 396 -58.15 -46.34 -25.42
C TYR A 396 -57.54 -44.93 -25.59
N PRO A 397 -58.30 -43.86 -25.89
CA PRO A 397 -57.73 -42.52 -26.04
C PRO A 397 -57.13 -41.95 -24.75
N LEU A 398 -57.72 -42.27 -23.60
CA LEU A 398 -57.25 -41.80 -22.29
C LEU A 398 -56.06 -42.62 -21.82
N LEU A 399 -56.11 -43.94 -21.99
CA LEU A 399 -55.02 -44.85 -21.63
C LEU A 399 -53.75 -44.61 -22.44
N LYS A 400 -53.88 -44.36 -23.75
CA LYS A 400 -52.76 -44.02 -24.62
C LYS A 400 -52.03 -42.75 -24.14
N ARG A 401 -52.80 -41.74 -23.72
CA ARG A 401 -52.27 -40.44 -23.30
C ARG A 401 -51.65 -40.46 -21.91
N LEU A 402 -52.09 -41.36 -21.04
CA LEU A 402 -51.47 -41.61 -19.74
C LEU A 402 -50.12 -42.34 -19.88
N HIS A 403 -50.03 -43.30 -20.80
CA HIS A 403 -48.83 -44.13 -21.03
C HIS A 403 -47.73 -43.43 -21.83
N GLU A 404 -48.07 -42.51 -22.74
CA GLU A 404 -47.06 -41.86 -23.59
C GLU A 404 -46.14 -40.91 -22.81
N GLY A 405 -46.54 -40.45 -21.62
CA GLY A 405 -45.74 -39.51 -20.82
C GLY A 405 -45.48 -38.18 -21.54
N ILE A 406 -45.21 -37.10 -20.81
CA ILE A 406 -44.70 -35.88 -21.44
C ILE A 406 -43.20 -36.15 -21.71
N PRO A 407 -42.72 -36.13 -22.97
CA PRO A 407 -41.38 -36.59 -23.27
C PRO A 407 -40.33 -35.66 -22.64
N THR A 408 -39.41 -36.22 -21.86
CA THR A 408 -38.26 -35.54 -21.24
C THR A 408 -37.13 -35.35 -22.26
N CYS A 409 -36.75 -34.10 -22.53
CA CYS A 409 -35.64 -33.68 -23.41
C CYS A 409 -34.29 -33.94 -22.72
N SER A 410 -33.68 -35.11 -22.99
CA SER A 410 -32.23 -35.30 -22.86
C SER A 410 -31.57 -34.80 -24.14
N GLY A 411 -30.73 -33.77 -24.05
CA GLY A 411 -30.05 -33.16 -25.20
C GLY A 411 -28.91 -34.04 -25.76
N PRO A 412 -28.59 -33.96 -27.07
CA PRO A 412 -27.62 -34.85 -27.70
C PRO A 412 -26.16 -34.39 -27.55
N ALA A 413 -25.29 -35.39 -27.36
CA ALA A 413 -23.86 -35.34 -27.63
C ALA A 413 -23.62 -35.09 -29.13
N ASN A 414 -22.74 -34.16 -29.48
CA ASN A 414 -22.30 -33.95 -30.85
C ASN A 414 -20.78 -34.04 -30.93
N SER A 415 -20.34 -35.06 -31.67
CA SER A 415 -19.09 -35.16 -32.40
C SER A 415 -19.04 -34.14 -33.55
N GLU A 416 -17.94 -33.42 -33.71
CA GLU A 416 -17.65 -32.60 -34.89
C GLU A 416 -16.22 -32.83 -35.39
N ASP A 417 -16.10 -33.36 -36.61
CA ASP A 417 -14.93 -33.23 -37.47
C ASP A 417 -15.12 -32.00 -38.38
N GLN A 418 -14.23 -31.01 -38.32
CA GLN A 418 -13.42 -30.52 -39.45
C GLN A 418 -12.61 -29.28 -39.05
N HIS A 419 -11.32 -29.53 -38.85
CA HIS A 419 -10.26 -28.55 -38.69
C HIS A 419 -10.18 -27.60 -39.89
N CYS A 420 -10.33 -26.30 -39.63
CA CYS A 420 -9.79 -25.26 -40.49
C CYS A 420 -8.37 -24.99 -40.01
N GLU A 421 -7.35 -25.36 -40.80
CA GLU A 421 -5.97 -24.97 -40.57
C GLU A 421 -5.86 -23.44 -40.62
N LYS A 422 -5.85 -22.81 -39.44
CA LYS A 422 -5.31 -21.47 -39.26
C LYS A 422 -3.94 -21.63 -38.65
N GLN A 423 -2.92 -21.20 -39.40
CA GLN A 423 -1.55 -21.11 -38.95
C GLN A 423 -1.47 -20.38 -37.58
N PRO A 424 -0.60 -20.81 -36.66
CA PRO A 424 -0.47 -20.19 -35.36
C PRO A 424 0.12 -18.80 -35.54
N ILE A 425 -0.70 -17.77 -35.36
CA ILE A 425 -0.20 -16.42 -35.08
C ILE A 425 0.37 -16.50 -33.67
N GLN A 426 1.70 -16.56 -33.59
CA GLN A 426 2.42 -16.50 -32.32
C GLN A 426 2.01 -15.23 -31.55
N PRO A 427 1.77 -15.32 -30.24
CA PRO A 427 1.61 -14.12 -29.43
C PRO A 427 2.90 -13.28 -29.53
N PRO A 428 2.79 -11.95 -29.67
CA PRO A 428 3.95 -11.09 -29.58
C PRO A 428 4.40 -11.12 -28.12
N TYR A 429 5.33 -12.03 -27.81
CA TYR A 429 6.05 -12.23 -26.55
C TYR A 429 5.70 -13.51 -25.75
N VAL A 430 6.72 -14.35 -25.57
CA VAL A 430 6.74 -15.54 -24.70
C VAL A 430 7.86 -15.30 -23.68
N GLY A 431 7.50 -14.75 -22.53
CA GLY A 431 8.41 -14.57 -21.39
C GLY A 431 7.84 -15.28 -20.17
N GLU A 432 8.64 -16.11 -19.51
CA GLU A 432 8.17 -17.00 -18.43
C GLU A 432 8.04 -16.28 -17.08
N THR A 433 8.46 -15.00 -16.97
CA THR A 433 8.53 -14.30 -15.68
C THR A 433 7.98 -12.87 -15.75
N ALA A 434 7.17 -12.48 -14.77
CA ALA A 434 6.58 -11.14 -14.61
C ALA A 434 7.61 -9.98 -14.50
N GLN A 435 8.90 -10.28 -14.32
CA GLN A 435 9.99 -9.30 -14.30
C GLN A 435 10.26 -8.69 -15.67
N GLU A 436 9.99 -9.39 -16.77
CA GLU A 436 10.34 -8.89 -18.11
C GLU A 436 9.36 -7.83 -18.64
N MET A 437 8.11 -7.81 -18.15
CA MET A 437 7.18 -6.69 -18.41
C MET A 437 7.63 -5.37 -17.78
N LYS A 438 8.52 -5.42 -16.77
CA LYS A 438 9.05 -4.23 -16.10
C LYS A 438 10.09 -3.49 -16.96
N LEU A 439 10.84 -4.22 -17.79
CA LEU A 439 11.88 -3.66 -18.66
C LEU A 439 11.31 -2.92 -19.90
N LEU A 440 10.11 -3.28 -20.36
CA LEU A 440 9.46 -2.62 -21.51
C LEU A 440 8.85 -1.26 -21.19
N ASN A 441 8.62 -0.96 -19.90
CA ASN A 441 8.06 0.32 -19.45
C ASN A 441 9.10 1.23 -18.77
N GLU A 442 10.36 0.81 -18.74
CA GLU A 442 11.49 1.68 -18.42
C GLU A 442 11.78 2.57 -19.63
N GLN A 443 11.02 3.65 -19.74
CA GLN A 443 11.47 4.81 -20.49
C GLN A 443 12.86 5.17 -19.99
N LYS A 444 13.86 5.01 -20.86
CA LYS A 444 15.23 5.48 -20.66
C LYS A 444 15.19 6.92 -20.16
N TYR A 445 15.41 7.09 -18.86
CA TYR A 445 15.73 8.36 -18.22
C TYR A 445 17.24 8.62 -18.28
N ASP A 446 17.87 8.23 -19.38
CA ASP A 446 19.22 8.66 -19.70
C ASP A 446 19.08 9.89 -20.56
N HIS A 447 19.27 11.07 -19.96
CA HIS A 447 19.71 12.35 -20.54
C HIS A 447 19.14 13.52 -19.71
N THR A 448 19.63 13.71 -18.48
CA THR A 448 19.77 15.04 -17.82
C THR A 448 20.44 14.89 -16.45
N LYS A 449 21.71 14.45 -16.45
CA LYS A 449 22.61 14.73 -15.32
C LYS A 449 23.89 15.37 -15.85
N ALA A 450 23.71 16.53 -16.49
CA ALA A 450 24.81 17.47 -16.65
C ALA A 450 25.11 18.10 -15.29
N ARG A 451 26.07 17.50 -14.59
CA ARG A 451 27.09 18.12 -13.73
C ARG A 451 26.89 19.64 -13.49
N LEU A 452 26.26 20.01 -12.37
CA LEU A 452 26.54 21.28 -11.70
C LEU A 452 27.65 21.02 -10.69
N GLY A 453 28.88 21.33 -11.11
CA GLY A 453 30.03 21.31 -10.21
C GLY A 453 29.90 22.42 -9.18
N PHE A 454 29.85 22.04 -7.91
CA PHE A 454 30.24 22.93 -6.82
C PHE A 454 31.69 22.63 -6.46
N THR A 455 32.57 23.57 -6.77
CA THR A 455 33.91 23.67 -6.19
C THR A 455 33.78 24.23 -4.78
N TRP A 456 34.35 23.54 -3.80
CA TRP A 456 34.70 24.10 -2.49
C TRP A 456 36.11 24.69 -2.55
#